data_AF-A0A258RCL5-F1
#
_entry.id   AF-A0A258RCL5-F1
#
_cell.length_a   1.000
_cell.length_b   1.000
_cell.length_c   1.000
_cell.angle_alpha   90.00
_cell.angle_beta   90.00
_cell.angle_gamma   90.00
#
_symmetry.space_group_name_H-M   'P 1'
#
loop_
_entity.id
_entity.type
_entity.pdbx_description
1 polymer ?
#
loop_
_entity_poly.entity_id
_entity_poly.type
_entity_poly.pdbx_seq_one_letter_code
_entity_poly.pdbx_strand_id
1 'polypeptide(L)'
;MTRGALAERMRLAAFVAGQGWRLLLAHLPGLPLSLGRVSIPVPERLLIAPQDLRTGDATRASEIYAGRFAFAGKIALLDGRTPFELEPPSHEWAQTLHGFGWLRHLRAASTTIARANARAIVGDWIRNPGEARAIAAEPEVTARRIISWLTQAPFILQDADHEFYRRFMRSLARQVRHLRRSAIAAPDGYPRLISTIALVFAGLCMSDQSRLLKVSQRRLEEELDRQILPDGGIITRNPDSLIALLLDLLPLRHAFAARNQPAPQALMNAIDRMMPMLRFFRHGDGAFAHFHGMGHTAADQLATILAYDDARGAPVANAPHSGFQRLDAKGSVLIADTGVAPP
;
A
#
# COMPACT_ATOMS: atom_id res chain seq x y z
N MET A 1 39.74 -31.79 11.37
CA MET A 1 38.52 -30.99 11.14
C MET A 1 37.80 -30.85 12.48
N THR A 2 37.68 -29.63 12.98
CA THR A 2 37.25 -29.34 14.36
C THR A 2 35.74 -29.50 14.50
N ARG A 3 35.30 -30.13 15.61
CA ARG A 3 33.88 -30.42 15.92
C ARG A 3 32.96 -29.18 15.85
N GLY A 4 33.50 -27.96 15.99
CA GLY A 4 32.76 -26.70 15.86
C GLY A 4 32.23 -26.41 14.45
N ALA A 5 33.01 -26.72 13.40
CA ALA A 5 32.61 -26.44 12.02
C ALA A 5 31.45 -27.35 11.55
N LEU A 6 31.34 -28.55 12.13
CA LEU A 6 30.26 -29.48 11.83
C LEU A 6 28.95 -29.04 12.51
N ALA A 7 29.03 -28.54 13.74
CA ALA A 7 27.89 -27.98 14.47
C ALA A 7 27.35 -26.70 13.80
N GLU A 8 28.24 -25.85 13.27
CA GLU A 8 27.86 -24.67 12.49
C GLU A 8 27.13 -25.04 11.20
N ARG A 9 27.65 -26.02 10.45
CA ARG A 9 27.01 -26.51 9.22
C ARG A 9 25.65 -27.16 9.47
N MET A 10 25.48 -27.88 10.58
CA MET A 10 24.19 -28.45 10.97
C MET A 10 23.18 -27.38 11.40
N ARG A 11 23.62 -26.33 12.09
CA ARG A 11 22.77 -25.16 12.41
C ARG A 11 22.35 -24.42 11.14
N LEU A 12 23.26 -24.25 10.19
CA LEU A 12 22.98 -23.62 8.90
C LEU A 12 22.02 -24.46 8.06
N ALA A 13 22.19 -25.79 8.04
CA ALA A 13 21.27 -26.71 7.36
C ALA A 13 19.88 -26.74 8.01
N ALA A 14 19.80 -26.70 9.35
CA ALA A 14 18.54 -26.59 10.07
C ALA A 14 17.84 -25.24 9.85
N PHE A 15 18.62 -24.15 9.70
CA PHE A 15 18.11 -22.82 9.36
C PHE A 15 17.53 -22.79 7.93
N VAL A 16 18.25 -23.34 6.94
CA VAL A 16 17.80 -23.46 5.55
C VAL A 16 16.55 -24.35 5.44
N ALA A 17 16.51 -25.46 6.17
CA ALA A 17 15.34 -26.34 6.23
C ALA A 17 14.13 -25.65 6.93
N GLY A 18 14.39 -24.85 7.96
CA GLY A 18 13.37 -24.06 8.67
C GLY A 18 12.76 -22.94 7.83
N GLN A 19 13.56 -22.26 7.00
CA GLN A 19 13.07 -21.30 6.01
C GLN A 19 12.21 -21.99 4.93
N GLY A 20 12.65 -23.15 4.43
CA GLY A 20 11.89 -23.94 3.46
C GLY A 20 10.52 -24.38 3.99
N TRP A 21 10.45 -24.80 5.26
CA TRP A 21 9.21 -25.24 5.90
C TRP A 21 8.22 -24.09 6.16
N ARG A 22 8.71 -22.89 6.50
CA ARG A 22 7.86 -21.70 6.70
C ARG A 22 7.38 -21.10 5.38
N LEU A 23 8.18 -21.13 4.32
CA LEU A 23 7.72 -20.82 2.96
C LEU A 23 6.64 -21.81 2.52
N LEU A 24 6.81 -23.12 2.81
CA LEU A 24 5.80 -24.13 2.54
C LEU A 24 4.49 -23.91 3.35
N LEU A 25 4.58 -23.48 4.61
CA LEU A 25 3.40 -23.13 5.42
C LEU A 25 2.74 -21.80 5.00
N ALA A 26 3.51 -20.81 4.53
CA ALA A 26 3.00 -19.58 3.91
C ALA A 26 2.40 -19.82 2.51
N HIS A 27 2.75 -20.96 1.89
CA HIS A 27 2.19 -21.48 0.65
C HIS A 27 1.04 -22.47 0.85
N LEU A 28 0.59 -22.74 2.08
CA LEU A 28 -0.68 -23.44 2.27
C LEU A 28 -1.78 -22.49 1.82
N PRO A 29 -2.46 -22.74 0.67
CA PRO A 29 -3.57 -21.92 0.30
C PRO A 29 -4.62 -22.07 1.39
N GLY A 30 -5.05 -20.95 1.98
CA GLY A 30 -6.34 -20.93 2.66
C GLY A 30 -7.35 -21.59 1.72
N LEU A 31 -8.04 -22.63 2.23
CA LEU A 31 -8.96 -23.46 1.47
C LEU A 31 -9.80 -22.60 0.51
N PRO A 32 -9.97 -23.00 -0.77
CA PRO A 32 -10.76 -22.24 -1.72
C PRO A 32 -12.24 -22.34 -1.33
N LEU A 33 -12.67 -21.51 -0.38
CA LEU A 33 -14.08 -21.32 -0.05
C LEU A 33 -14.76 -20.71 -1.29
N SER A 34 -15.49 -21.57 -1.98
CA SER A 34 -16.37 -21.36 -3.14
C SER A 34 -16.19 -20.04 -3.90
N LEU A 35 -15.45 -20.12 -5.02
CA LEU A 35 -15.42 -19.08 -6.05
C LEU A 35 -16.74 -19.07 -6.82
N GLY A 36 -17.80 -18.54 -6.21
CA GLY A 36 -18.81 -17.87 -7.01
C GLY A 36 -18.10 -16.82 -7.87
N ARG A 37 -18.23 -16.90 -9.20
CA ARG A 37 -17.73 -15.85 -10.10
C ARG A 37 -18.39 -14.53 -9.69
N VAL A 38 -17.66 -13.68 -8.96
CA VAL A 38 -18.10 -12.31 -8.71
C VAL A 38 -17.91 -11.58 -10.03
N SER A 39 -19.03 -11.28 -10.70
CA SER A 39 -19.02 -10.39 -11.85
C SER A 39 -18.65 -8.98 -11.39
N ILE A 40 -17.73 -8.35 -12.09
CA ILE A 40 -17.33 -6.95 -11.87
C ILE A 40 -17.74 -6.21 -13.14
N PRO A 41 -18.97 -5.66 -13.22
CA PRO A 41 -19.38 -4.88 -14.38
C PRO A 41 -18.55 -3.60 -14.50
N VAL A 42 -18.58 -2.97 -15.68
CA VAL A 42 -18.04 -1.62 -15.82
C VAL A 42 -18.98 -0.69 -15.07
N PRO A 43 -18.50 0.11 -14.09
CA PRO A 43 -19.37 1.01 -13.35
C PRO A 43 -19.81 2.16 -14.25
N GLU A 44 -21.04 2.61 -14.07
CA GLU A 44 -21.53 3.82 -14.72
C GLU A 44 -20.89 5.06 -14.11
N ARG A 45 -20.67 5.03 -12.79
CA ARG A 45 -20.05 6.12 -12.03
C ARG A 45 -19.31 5.68 -10.80
N LEU A 46 -18.48 6.58 -10.31
CA LEU A 46 -17.95 6.52 -8.95
C LEU A 46 -18.94 7.15 -7.99
N LEU A 47 -19.24 6.43 -6.91
CA LEU A 47 -20.16 6.84 -5.85
C LEU A 47 -19.50 7.81 -4.88
N ILE A 48 -18.20 7.58 -4.60
CA ILE A 48 -17.34 8.41 -3.78
C ILE A 48 -15.91 8.36 -4.34
N ALA A 49 -15.09 9.33 -3.93
CA ALA A 49 -13.63 9.26 -4.07
C ALA A 49 -13.02 9.32 -2.65
N PRO A 50 -12.15 8.38 -2.25
CA PRO A 50 -11.53 8.41 -0.94
C PRO A 50 -10.59 9.60 -0.80
N GLN A 51 -10.39 10.06 0.44
CA GLN A 51 -9.34 11.03 0.74
C GLN A 51 -7.96 10.40 0.52
N ASP A 52 -6.99 11.20 0.04
CA ASP A 52 -5.58 10.83 0.08
C ASP A 52 -4.93 11.53 1.27
N LEU A 53 -4.35 10.76 2.19
CA LEU A 53 -3.58 11.31 3.32
C LEU A 53 -2.10 11.44 2.99
N ARG A 54 -1.65 10.92 1.84
CA ARG A 54 -0.27 11.14 1.40
C ARG A 54 -0.11 12.57 0.96
N THR A 55 0.87 13.22 1.55
CA THR A 55 1.28 14.57 1.20
C THR A 55 1.76 14.63 -0.25
N GLY A 56 1.23 15.63 -0.97
CA GLY A 56 1.68 15.98 -2.31
C GLY A 56 2.72 17.09 -2.26
N ASP A 57 3.50 17.19 -3.33
CA ASP A 57 4.62 18.12 -3.45
C ASP A 57 4.58 18.71 -4.86
N ALA A 58 4.28 20.00 -4.97
CA ALA A 58 4.15 20.69 -6.24
C ALA A 58 5.49 20.84 -6.99
N THR A 59 6.63 20.73 -6.31
CA THR A 59 7.94 20.78 -6.97
C THR A 59 8.15 19.54 -7.85
N ARG A 60 7.73 18.35 -7.38
CA ARG A 60 7.73 17.11 -8.17
C ARG A 60 6.81 17.18 -9.38
N ALA A 61 5.71 17.95 -9.32
CA ALA A 61 4.88 18.19 -10.49
C ALA A 61 5.69 18.89 -11.59
N SER A 62 6.50 19.89 -11.22
CA SER A 62 7.39 20.63 -12.13
C SER A 62 8.38 19.72 -12.85
N GLU A 63 8.97 18.76 -12.14
CA GLU A 63 9.84 17.75 -12.76
C GLU A 63 9.11 16.89 -13.78
N ILE A 64 7.91 16.40 -13.44
CA ILE A 64 7.09 15.58 -14.35
C ILE A 64 6.73 16.35 -15.62
N TYR A 65 6.44 17.65 -15.53
CA TYR A 65 6.21 18.49 -16.71
C TYR A 65 7.45 18.65 -17.57
N ALA A 66 8.63 18.77 -16.95
CA ALA A 66 9.90 18.80 -17.66
C ALA A 66 10.27 17.44 -18.27
N GLY A 67 9.40 16.43 -18.18
CA GLY A 67 9.66 15.08 -18.67
C GLY A 67 10.66 14.32 -17.81
N ARG A 68 10.88 14.75 -16.57
CA ARG A 68 11.83 14.14 -15.63
C ARG A 68 11.09 13.31 -14.57
N PHE A 69 11.27 12.00 -14.63
CA PHE A 69 10.61 11.05 -13.73
C PHE A 69 11.62 10.46 -12.74
N ALA A 70 11.69 11.06 -11.55
CA ALA A 70 12.60 10.68 -10.46
C ALA A 70 11.90 9.79 -9.42
N PHE A 71 12.10 8.46 -9.53
CA PHE A 71 11.50 7.45 -8.66
C PHE A 71 12.54 6.47 -8.13
N ALA A 72 12.37 5.97 -6.90
CA ALA A 72 13.25 4.96 -6.31
C ALA A 72 14.77 5.26 -6.44
N GLY A 73 15.16 6.54 -6.35
CA GLY A 73 16.56 6.97 -6.49
C GLY A 73 17.10 6.97 -7.93
N LYS A 74 16.27 6.69 -8.95
CA LYS A 74 16.63 6.72 -10.37
C LYS A 74 15.83 7.79 -11.11
N ILE A 75 16.39 8.29 -12.20
CA ILE A 75 15.77 9.32 -13.04
C ILE A 75 15.70 8.81 -14.48
N ALA A 76 14.54 9.00 -15.11
CA ALA A 76 14.38 8.84 -16.56
C ALA A 76 13.88 10.15 -17.19
N LEU A 77 14.34 10.43 -18.41
CA LEU A 77 13.93 11.58 -19.22
C LEU A 77 13.07 11.10 -20.39
N LEU A 78 11.99 11.80 -20.68
CA LEU A 78 11.01 11.38 -21.68
C LEU A 78 11.52 11.47 -23.13
N ASP A 79 12.41 12.41 -23.45
CA ASP A 79 12.93 12.65 -24.81
C ASP A 79 11.84 12.63 -25.92
N GLY A 80 10.66 13.20 -25.63
CA GLY A 80 9.51 13.23 -26.53
C GLY A 80 8.63 11.98 -26.57
N ARG A 81 8.94 10.95 -25.76
CA ARG A 81 8.16 9.72 -25.61
C ARG A 81 7.26 9.76 -24.38
N THR A 82 6.32 8.83 -24.30
CA THR A 82 5.55 8.64 -23.05
C THR A 82 6.42 7.92 -22.00
N PRO A 83 6.18 8.13 -20.68
CA PRO A 83 6.98 7.45 -19.64
C PRO A 83 6.92 5.93 -19.69
N PHE A 84 5.91 5.35 -20.34
CA PHE A 84 5.68 3.90 -20.40
C PHE A 84 6.42 3.24 -21.59
N GLU A 85 6.91 4.03 -22.54
CA GLU A 85 7.72 3.55 -23.68
C GLU A 85 9.21 3.52 -23.35
N LEU A 86 9.61 3.99 -22.17
CA LEU A 86 10.99 3.93 -21.72
C LEU A 86 11.31 2.55 -21.16
N GLU A 87 12.52 2.06 -21.47
CA GLU A 87 13.10 0.96 -20.71
C GLU A 87 13.32 1.44 -19.26
N PRO A 88 12.69 0.81 -18.26
CA PRO A 88 12.76 1.30 -16.89
C PRO A 88 14.17 1.13 -16.32
N PRO A 89 14.74 2.16 -15.65
CA PRO A 89 16.08 2.07 -15.06
C PRO A 89 16.23 1.02 -13.95
N SER A 90 15.13 0.68 -13.28
CA SER A 90 15.06 -0.41 -12.29
C SER A 90 13.64 -0.93 -12.15
N HIS A 91 13.49 -2.07 -11.50
CA HIS A 91 12.18 -2.67 -11.21
C HIS A 91 11.33 -1.76 -10.30
N GLU A 92 11.92 -1.22 -9.23
CA GLU A 92 11.26 -0.34 -8.26
C GLU A 92 10.83 1.00 -8.88
N TRP A 93 11.62 1.50 -9.84
CA TRP A 93 11.25 2.67 -10.64
C TRP A 93 9.98 2.40 -11.45
N ALA A 94 9.92 1.24 -12.12
CA ALA A 94 8.74 0.81 -12.89
C ALA A 94 7.51 0.60 -11.99
N GLN A 95 7.69 -0.03 -10.82
CA GLN A 95 6.63 -0.19 -9.83
C GLN A 95 6.05 1.17 -9.39
N THR A 96 6.91 2.15 -9.12
CA THR A 96 6.49 3.50 -8.73
C THR A 96 5.75 4.21 -9.86
N LEU A 97 6.27 4.13 -11.08
CA LEU A 97 5.64 4.70 -12.27
C LEU A 97 4.23 4.13 -12.46
N HIS A 98 4.12 2.80 -12.49
CA HIS A 98 2.87 2.09 -12.75
C HIS A 98 1.91 2.03 -11.54
N GLY A 99 2.37 2.41 -10.35
CA GLY A 99 1.52 2.57 -9.16
C GLY A 99 0.78 3.90 -9.12
N PHE A 100 1.17 4.89 -9.94
CA PHE A 100 0.53 6.21 -10.05
C PHE A 100 0.41 7.01 -8.74
N GLY A 101 1.11 6.60 -7.67
CA GLY A 101 1.07 7.31 -6.41
C GLY A 101 1.52 8.77 -6.56
N TRP A 102 2.38 9.03 -7.53
CA TRP A 102 2.90 10.36 -7.87
C TRP A 102 1.83 11.33 -8.42
N LEU A 103 0.64 10.87 -8.80
CA LEU A 103 -0.45 11.76 -9.23
C LEU A 103 -0.86 12.77 -8.14
N ARG A 104 -0.66 12.45 -6.87
CA ARG A 104 -0.88 13.37 -5.75
C ARG A 104 -0.04 14.64 -5.84
N HIS A 105 1.16 14.56 -6.44
CA HIS A 105 2.03 15.72 -6.66
C HIS A 105 1.44 16.66 -7.72
N LEU A 106 0.89 16.11 -8.81
CA LEU A 106 0.16 16.90 -9.81
C LEU A 106 -1.11 17.54 -9.22
N ARG A 107 -1.83 16.81 -8.36
CA ARG A 107 -2.97 17.39 -7.64
C ARG A 107 -2.54 18.54 -6.71
N ALA A 108 -1.41 18.40 -6.00
CA ALA A 108 -0.91 19.45 -5.11
C ALA A 108 -0.54 20.74 -5.86
N ALA A 109 -0.10 20.65 -7.12
CA ALA A 109 0.11 21.84 -7.96
C ALA A 109 -1.21 22.58 -8.29
N SER A 110 -2.35 21.88 -8.32
CA SER A 110 -3.70 22.46 -8.47
C SER A 110 -3.91 23.36 -9.70
N THR A 111 -3.12 23.20 -10.77
CA THR A 111 -3.26 23.97 -12.01
C THR A 111 -4.06 23.20 -13.07
N THR A 112 -4.69 23.92 -14.01
CA THR A 112 -5.35 23.32 -15.19
C THR A 112 -4.37 22.50 -16.03
N ILE A 113 -3.13 22.99 -16.16
CA ILE A 113 -2.06 22.29 -16.88
C ILE A 113 -1.73 20.96 -16.18
N ALA A 114 -1.77 20.90 -14.84
CA ALA A 114 -1.43 19.68 -14.08
C ALA A 114 -2.46 18.60 -14.29
N ARG A 115 -3.72 19.05 -14.34
CA ARG A 115 -4.87 18.21 -14.63
C ARG A 115 -4.82 17.64 -16.04
N ALA A 116 -4.54 18.50 -17.03
CA ALA A 116 -4.40 18.08 -18.42
C ALA A 116 -3.25 17.08 -18.61
N ASN A 117 -2.08 17.34 -17.99
CA ASN A 117 -0.93 16.44 -18.02
C ASN A 117 -1.24 15.08 -17.33
N ALA A 118 -1.82 15.11 -16.13
CA ALA A 118 -2.25 13.89 -15.44
C ALA A 118 -3.20 13.04 -16.31
N ARG A 119 -4.17 13.70 -16.96
CA ARG A 119 -5.12 13.05 -17.87
C ARG A 119 -4.44 12.47 -19.10
N ALA A 120 -3.49 13.20 -19.69
CA ALA A 120 -2.70 12.72 -20.82
C ALA A 120 -1.94 11.44 -20.45
N ILE A 121 -1.13 11.47 -19.38
CA ILE A 121 -0.33 10.32 -18.95
C ILE A 121 -1.22 9.11 -18.58
N VAL A 122 -2.33 9.34 -17.85
CA VAL A 122 -3.30 8.26 -17.57
C VAL A 122 -3.93 7.72 -18.87
N GLY A 123 -4.26 8.60 -19.81
CA GLY A 123 -4.79 8.25 -21.12
C GLY A 123 -3.82 7.40 -21.93
N ASP A 124 -2.54 7.73 -21.91
CA ASP A 124 -1.45 6.99 -22.56
C ASP A 124 -1.36 5.58 -22.00
N TRP A 125 -1.32 5.45 -20.68
CA TRP A 125 -1.29 4.15 -20.00
C TRP A 125 -2.53 3.29 -20.32
N ILE A 126 -3.72 3.89 -20.39
CA ILE A 126 -4.95 3.18 -20.78
C ILE A 126 -4.85 2.63 -22.21
N ARG A 127 -4.19 3.34 -23.12
CA ARG A 127 -3.98 2.86 -24.50
C ARG A 127 -2.93 1.75 -24.53
N ASN A 128 -1.79 1.98 -23.89
CA ASN A 128 -0.70 1.03 -23.83
C ASN A 128 0.07 1.16 -22.50
N PRO A 129 0.03 0.14 -21.63
CA PRO A 129 0.84 0.09 -20.42
C PRO A 129 2.35 0.01 -20.66
N GLY A 130 2.80 -0.19 -21.91
CA GLY A 130 4.20 -0.13 -22.28
C GLY A 130 4.96 -1.45 -22.17
N GLU A 131 6.29 -1.34 -22.15
CA GLU A 131 7.22 -2.48 -22.12
C GLU A 131 7.18 -3.20 -20.76
N ALA A 132 7.13 -2.44 -19.66
CA ALA A 132 7.07 -2.96 -18.30
C ALA A 132 5.66 -3.44 -17.87
N ARG A 133 4.83 -3.90 -18.82
CA ARG A 133 3.44 -4.36 -18.55
C ARG A 133 3.36 -5.51 -17.55
N ALA A 134 4.39 -6.35 -17.46
CA ALA A 134 4.46 -7.43 -16.49
C ALA A 134 4.55 -6.89 -15.07
N ILE A 135 5.44 -5.92 -14.84
CA ILE A 135 5.56 -5.19 -13.56
C ILE A 135 4.26 -4.44 -13.27
N ALA A 136 3.68 -3.77 -14.26
CA ALA A 136 2.40 -3.07 -14.12
C ALA A 136 1.24 -4.00 -13.71
N ALA A 137 1.33 -5.30 -14.02
CA ALA A 137 0.34 -6.32 -13.71
C ALA A 137 0.59 -7.03 -12.37
N GLU A 138 1.69 -6.74 -11.67
CA GLU A 138 1.94 -7.26 -10.32
C GLU A 138 0.77 -6.86 -9.38
N PRO A 139 0.37 -7.73 -8.43
CA PRO A 139 -0.77 -7.46 -7.55
C PRO A 139 -0.62 -6.14 -6.78
N GLU A 140 0.54 -5.90 -6.17
CA GLU A 140 0.79 -4.70 -5.37
C GLU A 140 0.79 -3.42 -6.21
N VAL A 141 1.38 -3.46 -7.41
CA VAL A 141 1.43 -2.34 -8.34
C VAL A 141 0.02 -2.02 -8.86
N THR A 142 -0.75 -3.06 -9.19
CA THR A 142 -2.16 -2.91 -9.60
C THR A 142 -3.02 -2.37 -8.46
N ALA A 143 -2.83 -2.86 -7.23
CA ALA A 143 -3.53 -2.38 -6.05
C ALA A 143 -3.24 -0.91 -5.78
N ARG A 144 -1.96 -0.53 -5.77
CA ARG A 144 -1.53 0.86 -5.60
C ARG A 144 -2.11 1.76 -6.69
N ARG A 145 -2.10 1.31 -7.95
CA ARG A 145 -2.69 2.06 -9.07
C ARG A 145 -4.20 2.27 -8.92
N ILE A 146 -4.94 1.24 -8.50
CA ILE A 146 -6.38 1.36 -8.24
C ILE A 146 -6.65 2.39 -7.13
N ILE A 147 -5.92 2.32 -6.01
CA ILE A 147 -6.07 3.26 -4.90
C ILE A 147 -5.73 4.69 -5.36
N SER A 148 -4.61 4.87 -6.07
CA SER A 148 -4.21 6.16 -6.64
C SER A 148 -5.26 6.71 -7.61
N TRP A 149 -5.82 5.88 -8.48
CA TRP A 149 -6.83 6.33 -9.43
C TRP A 149 -8.15 6.71 -8.76
N LEU A 150 -8.58 5.96 -7.74
CA LEU A 150 -9.80 6.26 -7.00
C LEU A 150 -9.67 7.54 -6.17
N THR A 151 -8.55 7.71 -5.47
CA THR A 151 -8.29 8.91 -4.63
C THR A 151 -8.09 10.18 -5.47
N GLN A 152 -7.48 10.05 -6.65
CA GLN A 152 -7.24 11.17 -7.56
C GLN A 152 -8.34 11.36 -8.61
N ALA A 153 -9.40 10.54 -8.60
CA ALA A 153 -10.50 10.60 -9.57
C ALA A 153 -11.14 11.99 -9.69
N PRO A 154 -11.44 12.73 -8.59
CA PRO A 154 -12.01 14.07 -8.71
C PRO A 154 -11.10 15.03 -9.47
N PHE A 155 -9.77 14.92 -9.29
CA PHE A 155 -8.80 15.73 -9.99
C PHE A 155 -8.73 15.37 -11.48
N ILE A 156 -8.58 14.08 -11.81
CA ILE A 156 -8.40 13.59 -13.19
C ILE A 156 -9.66 13.76 -14.05
N LEU A 157 -10.83 13.47 -13.48
CA LEU A 157 -12.11 13.42 -14.19
C LEU A 157 -12.80 14.78 -14.27
N GLN A 158 -12.38 15.78 -13.48
CA GLN A 158 -12.89 17.13 -13.59
C GLN A 158 -12.64 17.69 -15.00
N ASP A 159 -13.71 18.13 -15.68
CA ASP A 159 -13.70 18.64 -17.05
C ASP A 159 -13.16 17.64 -18.09
N ALA A 160 -13.21 16.34 -17.79
CA ALA A 160 -12.89 15.31 -18.77
C ALA A 160 -14.05 15.10 -19.74
N ASP A 161 -13.75 14.87 -21.02
CA ASP A 161 -14.76 14.50 -22.00
C ASP A 161 -15.36 13.12 -21.69
N HIS A 162 -16.52 12.87 -22.30
CA HIS A 162 -17.27 11.63 -22.08
C HIS A 162 -16.53 10.38 -22.61
N GLU A 163 -15.65 10.53 -23.60
CA GLU A 163 -14.88 9.42 -24.15
C GLU A 163 -13.81 8.95 -23.17
N PHE A 164 -13.02 9.89 -22.64
CA PHE A 164 -12.02 9.65 -21.62
C PHE A 164 -12.67 9.05 -20.37
N TYR A 165 -13.78 9.60 -19.90
CA TYR A 165 -14.51 9.05 -18.76
C TYR A 165 -14.88 7.58 -18.96
N ARG A 166 -15.48 7.23 -20.11
CA ARG A 166 -15.83 5.83 -20.43
C ARG A 166 -14.60 4.93 -20.55
N ARG A 167 -13.49 5.42 -21.09
CA ARG A 167 -12.22 4.67 -21.19
C ARG A 167 -11.61 4.44 -19.81
N PHE A 168 -11.65 5.45 -18.94
CA PHE A 168 -11.22 5.37 -17.55
C PHE A 168 -12.00 4.32 -16.76
N MET A 169 -13.34 4.37 -16.79
CA MET A 169 -14.18 3.40 -16.06
C MET A 169 -13.98 1.97 -16.57
N ARG A 170 -13.88 1.77 -17.89
CA ARG A 170 -13.57 0.46 -18.49
C ARG A 170 -12.20 -0.07 -18.06
N SER A 171 -11.18 0.80 -18.02
CA SER A 171 -9.84 0.44 -17.57
C SER A 171 -9.82 0.09 -16.09
N LEU A 172 -10.44 0.91 -15.24
CA LEU A 172 -10.54 0.66 -13.80
C LEU A 172 -11.21 -0.69 -13.51
N ALA A 173 -12.35 -0.98 -14.14
CA ALA A 173 -13.02 -2.27 -13.98
C ALA A 173 -12.15 -3.45 -14.45
N ARG A 174 -11.37 -3.29 -15.54
CA ARG A 174 -10.42 -4.31 -16.00
C ARG A 174 -9.32 -4.55 -14.98
N GLN A 175 -8.77 -3.50 -14.37
CA GLN A 175 -7.74 -3.60 -13.34
C GLN A 175 -8.28 -4.30 -12.08
N VAL A 176 -9.49 -3.98 -11.63
CA VAL A 176 -10.13 -4.64 -10.47
C VAL A 176 -10.37 -6.13 -10.74
N ARG A 177 -10.80 -6.50 -11.96
CA ARG A 177 -10.93 -7.91 -12.38
C ARG A 177 -9.58 -8.64 -12.41
N HIS A 178 -8.53 -7.95 -12.86
CA HIS A 178 -7.18 -8.49 -12.85
C HIS A 178 -6.71 -8.73 -11.41
N LEU A 179 -6.77 -7.70 -10.57
CA LEU A 179 -6.36 -7.76 -9.17
C LEU A 179 -7.11 -8.84 -8.41
N ARG A 180 -8.43 -8.99 -8.60
CA ARG A 180 -9.19 -10.04 -7.93
C ARG A 180 -8.69 -11.45 -8.27
N ARG A 181 -8.23 -11.67 -9.51
CA ARG A 181 -7.68 -12.95 -9.95
C ARG A 181 -6.25 -13.14 -9.45
N SER A 182 -5.40 -12.11 -9.56
CA SER A 182 -3.99 -12.18 -9.19
C SER A 182 -3.73 -12.09 -7.69
N ALA A 183 -4.63 -11.51 -6.90
CA ALA A 183 -4.52 -11.41 -5.44
C ALA A 183 -4.44 -12.78 -4.75
N ILE A 184 -4.97 -13.84 -5.38
CA ILE A 184 -4.85 -15.21 -4.87
C ILE A 184 -3.39 -15.69 -4.90
N ALA A 185 -2.63 -15.25 -5.91
CA ALA A 185 -1.22 -15.56 -6.08
C ALA A 185 -0.30 -14.46 -5.53
N ALA A 186 -0.85 -13.46 -4.82
CA ALA A 186 -0.04 -12.40 -4.24
C ALA A 186 0.90 -12.97 -3.17
N PRO A 187 2.19 -12.58 -3.16
CA PRO A 187 3.10 -12.91 -2.09
C PRO A 187 2.51 -12.54 -0.74
N ASP A 188 2.89 -13.31 0.26
CA ASP A 188 2.44 -13.08 1.62
C ASP A 188 2.91 -11.72 2.16
N GLY A 189 2.19 -11.18 3.15
CA GLY A 189 2.50 -9.88 3.74
C GLY A 189 1.87 -8.71 2.97
N TYR A 190 2.61 -7.60 2.88
CA TYR A 190 2.11 -6.33 2.34
C TYR A 190 1.45 -6.44 0.95
N PRO A 191 1.99 -7.19 -0.03
CA PRO A 191 1.36 -7.31 -1.35
C PRO A 191 -0.07 -7.86 -1.31
N ARG A 192 -0.33 -8.86 -0.46
CA ARG A 192 -1.67 -9.45 -0.27
C ARG A 192 -2.62 -8.52 0.47
N LEU A 193 -2.12 -7.83 1.50
CA LEU A 193 -2.93 -6.90 2.28
C LEU A 193 -3.36 -5.69 1.44
N ILE A 194 -2.42 -5.05 0.73
CA ILE A 194 -2.75 -3.89 -0.11
C ILE A 194 -3.69 -4.27 -1.27
N SER A 195 -3.55 -5.49 -1.81
CA SER A 195 -4.47 -6.02 -2.82
C SER A 195 -5.90 -6.09 -2.29
N THR A 196 -6.07 -6.56 -1.06
CA THR A 196 -7.40 -6.67 -0.45
C THR A 196 -7.97 -5.30 -0.09
N ILE A 197 -7.15 -4.38 0.42
CA ILE A 197 -7.52 -2.98 0.66
C ILE A 197 -8.02 -2.31 -0.64
N ALA A 198 -7.29 -2.46 -1.75
CA ALA A 198 -7.68 -1.90 -3.04
C ALA A 198 -8.99 -2.47 -3.57
N LEU A 199 -9.27 -3.75 -3.35
CA LEU A 199 -10.54 -4.37 -3.74
C LEU A 199 -11.72 -3.87 -2.89
N VAL A 200 -11.52 -3.59 -1.59
CA VAL A 200 -12.55 -2.96 -0.74
C VAL A 200 -12.79 -1.53 -1.18
N PHE A 201 -11.75 -0.75 -1.46
CA PHE A 201 -11.90 0.59 -2.05
C PHE A 201 -12.70 0.55 -3.34
N ALA A 202 -12.38 -0.37 -4.26
CA ALA A 202 -13.13 -0.54 -5.50
C ALA A 202 -14.61 -0.86 -5.23
N GLY A 203 -14.89 -1.75 -4.27
CA GLY A 203 -16.24 -2.11 -3.85
C GLY A 203 -17.05 -0.96 -3.25
N LEU A 204 -16.40 -0.04 -2.54
CA LEU A 204 -17.04 1.15 -1.95
C LEU A 204 -17.23 2.28 -2.97
N CYS A 205 -16.27 2.46 -3.88
CA CYS A 205 -16.22 3.61 -4.78
C CYS A 205 -16.97 3.39 -6.09
N MET A 206 -16.98 2.18 -6.65
CA MET A 206 -17.62 1.91 -7.94
C MET A 206 -19.11 1.55 -7.78
N SER A 207 -19.96 2.01 -8.71
CA SER A 207 -21.37 1.59 -8.73
C SER A 207 -21.52 0.07 -8.95
N ASP A 208 -22.57 -0.51 -8.38
CA ASP A 208 -23.01 -1.89 -8.63
C ASP A 208 -22.00 -2.98 -8.22
N GLN A 209 -21.17 -2.70 -7.21
CA GLN A 209 -20.13 -3.62 -6.71
C GLN A 209 -20.44 -4.26 -5.34
N SER A 210 -21.70 -4.35 -4.94
CA SER A 210 -22.09 -4.88 -3.60
C SER A 210 -21.51 -6.27 -3.30
N ARG A 211 -21.49 -7.18 -4.30
CA ARG A 211 -20.92 -8.51 -4.16
C ARG A 211 -19.40 -8.50 -4.04
N LEU A 212 -18.72 -7.62 -4.79
CA LEU A 212 -17.27 -7.43 -4.68
C LEU A 212 -16.91 -6.92 -3.27
N LEU A 213 -17.64 -5.93 -2.78
CA LEU A 213 -17.43 -5.36 -1.46
C LEU A 213 -17.56 -6.43 -0.37
N LYS A 214 -18.68 -7.19 -0.35
CA LYS A 214 -18.92 -8.24 0.65
C LYS A 214 -17.82 -9.30 0.70
N VAL A 215 -17.32 -9.75 -0.47
CA VAL A 215 -16.26 -10.77 -0.53
C VAL A 215 -14.91 -10.19 -0.14
N SER A 216 -14.60 -8.97 -0.59
CA SER A 216 -13.31 -8.33 -0.31
C SER A 216 -13.20 -7.89 1.15
N GLN A 217 -14.31 -7.48 1.76
CA GLN A 217 -14.36 -7.12 3.17
C GLN A 217 -14.02 -8.32 4.07
N ARG A 218 -14.60 -9.49 3.82
CA ARG A 218 -14.27 -10.71 4.60
C ARG A 218 -12.78 -11.06 4.50
N ARG A 219 -12.23 -10.99 3.29
CA ARG A 219 -10.78 -11.20 3.09
C ARG A 219 -9.94 -10.13 3.79
N LEU A 220 -10.44 -8.89 3.87
CA LEU A 220 -9.73 -7.82 4.57
C LEU A 220 -9.67 -8.12 6.06
N GLU A 221 -10.79 -8.53 6.66
CA GLU A 221 -10.85 -8.93 8.06
C GLU A 221 -9.84 -10.05 8.35
N GLU A 222 -9.84 -11.11 7.54
CA GLU A 222 -8.89 -12.23 7.64
C GLU A 222 -7.41 -11.79 7.52
N GLU A 223 -7.08 -10.93 6.56
CA GLU A 223 -5.71 -10.46 6.37
C GLU A 223 -5.26 -9.45 7.44
N LEU A 224 -6.16 -8.60 7.95
CA LEU A 224 -5.84 -7.68 9.05
C LEU A 224 -5.53 -8.46 10.33
N ASP A 225 -6.36 -9.45 10.67
CA ASP A 225 -6.14 -10.28 11.86
C ASP A 225 -4.85 -11.10 11.76
N ARG A 226 -4.44 -11.46 10.54
CA ARG A 226 -3.21 -12.22 10.28
C ARG A 226 -1.95 -11.36 10.28
N GLN A 227 -2.01 -10.15 9.72
CA GLN A 227 -0.82 -9.31 9.51
C GLN A 227 -0.57 -8.30 10.63
N ILE A 228 -1.61 -7.91 11.36
CA ILE A 228 -1.53 -6.93 12.45
C ILE A 228 -1.65 -7.67 13.78
N LEU A 229 -0.52 -7.72 14.48
CA LEU A 229 -0.35 -8.47 15.72
C LEU A 229 -1.15 -7.83 16.87
N PRO A 230 -1.42 -8.57 17.96
CA PRO A 230 -2.20 -8.05 19.10
C PRO A 230 -1.62 -6.78 19.73
N ASP A 231 -0.32 -6.55 19.63
CA ASP A 231 0.36 -5.32 20.09
C ASP A 231 0.40 -4.19 19.05
N GLY A 232 -0.18 -4.40 17.87
CA GLY A 232 -0.29 -3.39 16.81
C GLY A 232 0.88 -3.32 15.85
N GLY A 233 1.93 -4.11 16.06
CA GLY A 233 3.00 -4.24 15.07
C GLY A 233 2.61 -5.17 13.91
N ILE A 234 3.45 -5.15 12.89
CA ILE A 234 3.24 -5.91 11.65
C ILE A 234 4.16 -7.12 11.64
N ILE A 235 3.72 -8.21 11.02
CA ILE A 235 4.49 -9.45 10.89
C ILE A 235 5.89 -9.27 10.28
N THR A 236 6.08 -8.31 9.38
CA THR A 236 7.39 -7.97 8.77
C THR A 236 8.33 -7.25 9.72
N ARG A 237 7.80 -6.76 10.85
CA ARG A 237 8.49 -5.92 11.83
C ARG A 237 9.09 -4.63 11.27
N ASN A 238 8.81 -4.28 10.02
CA ASN A 238 9.26 -3.02 9.41
C ASN A 238 8.32 -1.87 9.81
N PRO A 239 8.78 -0.86 10.58
CA PRO A 239 7.95 0.25 11.00
C PRO A 239 7.40 1.10 9.84
N ASP A 240 8.09 1.17 8.69
CA ASP A 240 7.61 1.91 7.51
C ASP A 240 6.29 1.33 6.98
N SER A 241 6.09 0.02 7.13
CA SER A 241 4.83 -0.63 6.75
C SER A 241 3.65 -0.14 7.59
N LEU A 242 3.86 0.28 8.85
CA LEU A 242 2.79 0.84 9.70
C LEU A 242 2.29 2.16 9.12
N ILE A 243 3.23 3.04 8.74
CA ILE A 243 2.92 4.34 8.13
C ILE A 243 2.19 4.11 6.81
N ALA A 244 2.76 3.28 5.93
CA ALA A 244 2.19 2.98 4.62
C ALA A 244 0.76 2.42 4.72
N LEU A 245 0.50 1.50 5.65
CA LEU A 245 -0.82 0.91 5.86
C LEU A 245 -1.80 1.90 6.49
N LEU A 246 -1.43 2.67 7.52
CA LEU A 246 -2.34 3.65 8.13
C LEU A 246 -2.78 4.72 7.14
N LEU A 247 -1.91 5.12 6.21
CA LEU A 247 -2.24 6.04 5.12
C LEU A 247 -3.31 5.48 4.15
N ASP A 248 -3.52 4.16 4.12
CA ASP A 248 -4.58 3.52 3.33
C ASP A 248 -5.79 3.11 4.19
N LEU A 249 -5.59 2.64 5.43
CA LEU A 249 -6.65 2.17 6.33
C LEU A 249 -7.49 3.32 6.90
N LEU A 250 -6.89 4.47 7.21
CA LEU A 250 -7.64 5.63 7.70
C LEU A 250 -8.62 6.18 6.65
N PRO A 251 -8.21 6.40 5.37
CA PRO A 251 -9.16 6.72 4.31
C PRO A 251 -10.19 5.63 4.05
N LEU A 252 -9.82 4.36 4.23
CA LEU A 252 -10.75 3.25 4.05
C LEU A 252 -11.89 3.31 5.09
N ARG A 253 -11.55 3.57 6.36
CA ARG A 253 -12.52 3.81 7.43
C ARG A 253 -13.47 4.96 7.07
N HIS A 254 -12.94 6.07 6.56
CA HIS A 254 -13.77 7.20 6.13
C HIS A 254 -14.62 6.88 4.89
N ALA A 255 -14.13 6.05 3.97
CA ALA A 255 -14.89 5.62 2.80
C ALA A 255 -16.12 4.78 3.17
N PHE A 256 -16.03 3.93 4.21
CA PHE A 256 -17.20 3.23 4.76
C PHE A 256 -18.23 4.22 5.30
N ALA A 257 -17.80 5.19 6.11
CA ALA A 257 -18.67 6.23 6.65
C ALA A 257 -19.34 7.06 5.55
N ALA A 258 -18.60 7.47 4.52
CA ALA A 258 -19.13 8.21 3.37
C ALA A 258 -20.16 7.41 2.54
N ARG A 259 -20.16 6.09 2.65
CA ARG A 259 -21.15 5.19 2.04
C ARG A 259 -22.31 4.83 2.99
N ASN A 260 -22.37 5.43 4.18
CA ASN A 260 -23.29 5.08 5.25
C ASN A 260 -23.26 3.58 5.58
N GLN A 261 -22.07 2.99 5.57
CA GLN A 261 -21.85 1.59 5.93
C GLN A 261 -20.98 1.51 7.18
N PRO A 262 -21.27 0.59 8.12
CA PRO A 262 -20.39 0.39 9.25
C PRO A 262 -19.04 -0.16 8.77
N ALA A 263 -17.95 0.41 9.27
CA ALA A 263 -16.63 -0.14 9.05
C ALA A 263 -16.51 -1.51 9.77
N PRO A 264 -15.77 -2.48 9.20
CA PRO A 264 -15.51 -3.76 9.86
C PRO A 264 -14.84 -3.58 11.22
N GLN A 265 -15.22 -4.38 12.21
CA GLN A 265 -14.59 -4.29 13.54
C GLN A 265 -13.09 -4.61 13.48
N ALA A 266 -12.66 -5.55 12.63
CA ALA A 266 -11.25 -5.85 12.43
C ALA A 266 -10.45 -4.64 11.92
N LEU A 267 -11.06 -3.81 11.05
CA LEU A 267 -10.44 -2.56 10.57
C LEU A 267 -10.28 -1.54 11.69
N MET A 268 -11.31 -1.35 12.51
CA MET A 268 -11.24 -0.44 13.66
C MET A 268 -10.19 -0.92 14.67
N ASN A 269 -10.24 -2.19 15.06
CA ASN A 269 -9.29 -2.79 16.00
C ASN A 269 -7.84 -2.77 15.46
N ALA A 270 -7.65 -2.92 14.16
CA ALA A 270 -6.35 -2.78 13.52
C ALA A 270 -5.79 -1.36 13.69
N ILE A 271 -6.57 -0.34 13.34
CA ILE A 271 -6.18 1.06 13.49
C ILE A 271 -5.89 1.39 14.96
N ASP A 272 -6.78 1.00 15.88
CA ASP A 272 -6.65 1.30 17.32
C ASP A 272 -5.38 0.68 17.94
N ARG A 273 -4.94 -0.49 17.46
CA ARG A 273 -3.69 -1.12 17.88
C ARG A 273 -2.46 -0.51 17.21
N MET A 274 -2.55 -0.16 15.92
CA MET A 274 -1.42 0.39 15.16
C MET A 274 -1.03 1.79 15.62
N MET A 275 -1.97 2.62 16.11
CA MET A 275 -1.67 4.00 16.53
C MET A 275 -0.72 4.07 17.74
N PRO A 276 -0.92 3.32 18.84
CA PRO A 276 0.09 3.18 19.90
C PRO A 276 1.41 2.58 19.43
N MET A 277 1.40 1.61 18.51
CA MET A 277 2.62 1.02 17.97
C MET A 277 3.42 2.01 17.10
N LEU A 278 2.73 2.91 16.40
CA LEU A 278 3.37 3.99 15.66
C LEU A 278 4.08 4.96 16.62
N ARG A 279 3.54 5.21 17.81
CA ARG A 279 4.22 5.99 18.87
C ARG A 279 5.37 5.22 19.51
N PHE A 280 5.24 3.90 19.65
CA PHE A 280 6.28 3.03 20.16
C PHE A 280 7.59 3.20 19.39
N PHE A 281 7.53 3.26 18.06
CA PHE A 281 8.71 3.40 17.21
C PHE A 281 9.26 4.83 17.12
N ARG A 282 8.56 5.83 17.67
CA ARG A 282 8.97 7.23 17.60
C ARG A 282 9.96 7.59 18.72
N HIS A 283 11.12 8.12 18.36
CA HIS A 283 12.09 8.70 19.29
C HIS A 283 11.62 10.06 19.82
N GLY A 284 12.35 10.61 20.80
CA GLY A 284 12.01 11.90 21.44
C GLY A 284 12.11 13.11 20.49
N ASP A 285 12.96 13.03 19.47
CA ASP A 285 13.11 14.03 18.40
C ASP A 285 12.03 13.91 17.31
N GLY A 286 11.20 12.87 17.39
CA GLY A 286 10.15 12.57 16.44
C GLY A 286 10.55 11.72 15.24
N ALA A 287 11.83 11.37 15.10
CA ALA A 287 12.28 10.38 14.14
C ALA A 287 11.80 8.98 14.54
N PHE A 288 11.77 8.04 13.58
CA PHE A 288 11.41 6.65 13.85
C PHE A 288 12.63 5.75 13.99
N ALA A 289 12.47 4.65 14.71
CA ALA A 289 13.51 3.64 14.83
C ALA A 289 13.67 2.85 13.53
N HIS A 290 14.89 2.82 12.98
CA HIS A 290 15.16 2.21 11.67
C HIS A 290 15.42 0.70 11.76
N PHE A 291 14.34 -0.09 11.89
CA PHE A 291 14.41 -1.56 11.89
C PHE A 291 13.95 -2.19 10.56
N HIS A 292 14.49 -3.37 10.25
CA HIS A 292 14.03 -4.27 9.17
C HIS A 292 13.73 -3.62 7.81
N GLY A 293 14.63 -2.76 7.33
CA GLY A 293 14.50 -2.11 6.02
C GLY A 293 13.69 -0.82 6.03
N MET A 294 13.40 -0.26 7.21
CA MET A 294 12.90 1.10 7.32
C MET A 294 13.88 2.11 6.73
N GLY A 295 13.37 2.98 5.85
CA GLY A 295 14.09 4.12 5.30
C GLY A 295 13.95 5.38 6.15
N HIS A 296 14.10 6.54 5.50
CA HIS A 296 13.90 7.84 6.14
C HIS A 296 12.46 8.01 6.65
N THR A 297 12.32 8.62 7.83
CA THR A 297 11.01 8.94 8.41
C THR A 297 10.30 10.01 7.58
N ALA A 298 9.20 9.67 6.92
CA ALA A 298 8.33 10.64 6.24
C ALA A 298 7.55 11.48 7.27
N ALA A 299 8.21 12.48 7.85
CA ALA A 299 7.72 13.25 8.99
C ALA A 299 6.37 13.96 8.71
N ASP A 300 6.15 14.37 7.48
CA ASP A 300 4.93 15.02 7.00
C ASP A 300 3.73 14.05 6.94
N GLN A 301 3.95 12.84 6.44
CA GLN A 301 2.95 11.77 6.45
C GLN A 301 2.66 11.28 7.87
N LEU A 302 3.69 11.15 8.69
CA LEU A 302 3.56 10.81 10.10
C LEU A 302 2.72 11.84 10.86
N ALA A 303 3.01 13.13 10.69
CA ALA A 303 2.22 14.19 11.29
C ALA A 303 0.77 14.14 10.83
N THR A 304 0.53 13.85 9.55
CA THR A 304 -0.82 13.67 9.00
C THR A 304 -1.55 12.52 9.68
N ILE A 305 -0.92 11.35 9.86
CA ILE A 305 -1.52 10.20 10.55
C ILE A 305 -1.83 10.54 12.01
N LEU A 306 -0.89 11.16 12.72
CA LEU A 306 -1.05 11.49 14.15
C LEU A 306 -2.17 12.50 14.41
N ALA A 307 -2.55 13.31 13.41
CA ALA A 307 -3.72 14.19 13.51
C ALA A 307 -5.05 13.43 13.60
N TYR A 308 -5.09 12.15 13.18
CA TYR A 308 -6.25 11.25 13.30
C TYR A 308 -6.24 10.45 14.62
N ASP A 309 -5.28 10.67 15.50
CA ASP A 309 -5.20 10.01 16.80
C ASP A 309 -6.04 10.73 17.86
N ASP A 310 -7.29 10.31 17.99
CA ASP A 310 -8.20 10.88 18.99
C ASP A 310 -7.82 10.46 20.42
N ALA A 311 -7.31 9.24 20.61
CA ALA A 311 -7.04 8.67 21.92
C ALA A 311 -5.77 9.25 22.56
N ARG A 312 -4.81 9.69 21.74
CA ARG A 312 -3.51 10.22 22.17
C ARG A 312 -2.84 9.35 23.25
N GLY A 313 -3.00 8.03 23.15
CA GLY A 313 -2.48 7.09 24.14
C GLY A 313 -0.96 7.17 24.29
N ALA A 314 -0.47 6.75 25.46
CA ALA A 314 0.95 6.57 25.70
C ALA A 314 1.51 5.43 24.84
N PRO A 315 2.78 5.50 24.38
CA PRO A 315 3.41 4.37 23.71
C PRO A 315 3.46 3.17 24.67
N VAL A 316 3.31 1.96 24.13
CA VAL A 316 3.49 0.73 24.91
C VAL A 316 4.97 0.60 25.32
N ALA A 317 5.26 -0.02 26.46
CA ALA A 317 6.64 -0.28 26.89
C ALA A 317 7.18 -1.61 26.34
N ASN A 318 6.29 -2.56 26.08
CA ASN A 318 6.62 -3.91 25.64
C ASN A 318 5.66 -4.33 24.53
N ALA A 319 6.21 -4.75 23.39
CA ALA A 319 5.48 -5.28 22.25
C ALA A 319 5.88 -6.77 22.06
N PRO A 320 5.31 -7.69 22.88
CA PRO A 320 5.79 -9.07 22.95
C PRO A 320 5.47 -9.90 21.71
N HIS A 321 4.44 -9.54 20.93
CA HIS A 321 4.08 -10.28 19.72
C HIS A 321 4.97 -9.89 18.55
N SER A 322 5.26 -8.58 18.44
CA SER A 322 6.15 -8.02 17.44
C SER A 322 7.63 -8.19 17.80
N GLY A 323 7.94 -8.44 19.08
CA GLY A 323 9.29 -8.72 19.58
C GLY A 323 10.09 -7.47 19.96
N PHE A 324 9.46 -6.34 20.27
CA PHE A 324 10.18 -5.11 20.61
C PHE A 324 10.04 -4.71 22.08
N GLN A 325 11.09 -4.11 22.63
CA GLN A 325 11.09 -3.45 23.95
C GLN A 325 11.34 -1.95 23.77
N ARG A 326 10.66 -1.12 24.57
CA ARG A 326 10.90 0.32 24.66
C ARG A 326 11.15 0.70 26.11
N LEU A 327 12.25 1.41 26.34
CA LEU A 327 12.56 2.07 27.60
C LEU A 327 12.56 3.58 27.39
N ASP A 328 11.85 4.29 28.26
CA ASP A 328 11.78 5.75 28.28
C ASP A 328 12.21 6.24 29.67
N ALA A 329 13.29 7.01 29.74
CA ALA A 329 13.83 7.50 30.99
C ALA A 329 14.48 8.89 30.81
N LYS A 330 13.96 9.90 31.52
CA LYS A 330 14.52 11.26 31.57
C LYS A 330 14.84 11.86 30.20
N GLY A 331 13.95 11.66 29.22
CA GLY A 331 14.11 12.16 27.84
C GLY A 331 15.00 11.31 26.94
N SER A 332 15.52 10.18 27.45
CA SER A 332 16.21 9.17 26.65
C SER A 332 15.26 8.04 26.29
N VAL A 333 15.23 7.66 25.00
CA VAL A 333 14.39 6.58 24.47
C VAL A 333 15.30 5.52 23.88
N LEU A 334 15.24 4.30 24.41
CA LEU A 334 15.85 3.10 23.83
C LEU A 334 14.75 2.20 23.29
N ILE A 335 14.85 1.82 22.02
CA ILE A 335 14.00 0.81 21.41
C ILE A 335 14.92 -0.33 20.98
N ALA A 336 14.60 -1.55 21.39
CA ALA A 336 15.37 -2.74 21.09
C ALA A 336 14.51 -3.78 20.38
N ASP A 337 15.00 -4.30 19.25
CA ASP A 337 14.50 -5.55 18.69
C ASP A 337 15.00 -6.70 19.57
N THR A 338 14.06 -7.33 20.25
CA THR A 338 14.27 -8.50 21.12
C THR A 338 13.59 -9.73 20.56
N GLY A 339 13.10 -9.65 19.32
CA GLY A 339 12.43 -10.74 18.67
C GLY A 339 13.41 -11.86 18.37
N VAL A 340 12.88 -13.06 18.25
CA VAL A 340 13.66 -14.15 17.64
C VAL A 340 14.13 -13.71 16.25
N ALA A 341 15.33 -14.15 15.87
CA ALA A 341 15.88 -13.88 14.55
C ALA A 341 14.76 -14.10 13.49
N PRO A 342 14.50 -13.10 12.63
CA PRO A 342 13.47 -13.23 11.61
C PRO A 342 13.81 -14.49 10.78
N PRO A 343 12.80 -15.33 10.44
CA PRO A 343 12.99 -16.59 9.75
C PRO A 343 13.98 -16.51 8.60
#